data_AF-A0A812YEM5-F1
#
_entry.id   AF-A0A812YEM5-F1
#
_cell.length_a   1.000
_cell.length_b   1.000
_cell.length_c   1.000
_cell.angle_alpha   90.00
_cell.angle_beta   90.00
_cell.angle_gamma   90.00
#
_symmetry.space_group_name_H-M   'P 1'
#
loop_
_entity.id
_entity.type
_entity.pdbx_description
1 polymer ?
#
loop_
_entity_poly.entity_id
_entity_poly.type
_entity_poly.pdbx_seq_one_letter_code
_entity_poly.pdbx_strand_id
1 'polypeptide(L)'
;MWWHCLGPRGTIPCLLDGELAVWESHSIVRYLAQKYSPELHLNSIEGLAKCSPWMDWLLFSNFHECNHHLIDQTARTLPEHRDIATMTESYTGYLERLRKVEQHIAETTAFLTGDEFSIADIVVGAEVCRFSCGMTRWASDSELPELQRAELPHLDSYFRKLQDRPAFREACLHHEREHQQMEPLSAGEVQPLLPEGL
;
A
#
# COMPACT_ATOMS: atom_id res chain seq x y z
N MET A 1 -4.62 21.77 -13.32
CA MET A 1 -5.62 21.07 -12.48
C MET A 1 -5.79 21.82 -11.16
N TRP A 2 -6.97 21.80 -10.54
CA TRP A 2 -7.31 22.61 -9.35
C TRP A 2 -6.38 22.39 -8.14
N TRP A 3 -5.86 21.17 -7.98
CA TRP A 3 -5.01 20.78 -6.84
C TRP A 3 -3.63 21.47 -6.81
N HIS A 4 -3.11 21.97 -7.93
CA HIS A 4 -1.85 22.73 -7.93
C HIS A 4 -1.95 24.01 -7.09
N CYS A 5 -3.15 24.58 -6.98
CA CYS A 5 -3.39 25.81 -6.24
C CYS A 5 -3.57 25.57 -4.73
N LEU A 6 -3.60 24.32 -4.29
CA LEU A 6 -3.93 23.97 -2.91
C LEU A 6 -2.72 23.70 -2.04
N GLY A 7 -1.54 23.52 -2.62
CA GLY A 7 -0.33 23.36 -1.84
C GLY A 7 0.97 23.72 -2.53
N PRO A 8 2.00 24.10 -1.76
CA PRO A 8 3.28 24.59 -2.26
C PRO A 8 4.04 23.53 -3.03
N ARG A 9 3.79 22.23 -2.76
CA ARG A 9 4.37 21.13 -3.52
C ARG A 9 3.68 20.91 -4.86
N GLY A 10 2.41 21.31 -5.00
CA GLY A 10 1.61 21.07 -6.19
C GLY A 10 1.67 19.60 -6.60
N THR A 11 1.23 18.71 -5.71
CA THR A 11 1.15 17.26 -5.96
C THR A 11 -0.16 16.71 -5.43
N ILE A 12 -0.60 15.57 -5.96
CA ILE A 12 -1.67 14.76 -5.39
C ILE A 12 -1.07 13.76 -4.38
N PRO A 13 -1.85 13.31 -3.36
CA PRO A 13 -3.21 13.75 -3.04
C PRO A 13 -3.27 15.11 -2.33
N CYS A 14 -4.39 15.81 -2.51
CA CYS A 14 -4.76 17.00 -1.74
C CYS A 14 -6.24 16.93 -1.36
N LEU A 15 -6.55 17.31 -0.12
CA LEU A 15 -7.90 17.34 0.45
C LEU A 15 -8.31 18.79 0.72
N LEU A 16 -9.53 19.13 0.34
CA LEU A 16 -10.21 20.36 0.78
C LEU A 16 -11.31 20.00 1.78
N ASP A 17 -11.29 20.66 2.93
CA ASP A 17 -12.32 20.58 3.95
C ASP A 17 -12.77 21.99 4.34
N GLY A 18 -13.80 22.48 3.67
CA GLY A 18 -14.17 23.89 3.70
C GLY A 18 -13.07 24.77 3.09
N GLU A 19 -12.54 25.70 3.90
CA GLU A 19 -11.42 26.58 3.51
C GLU A 19 -10.04 25.96 3.81
N LEU A 20 -9.99 24.83 4.52
CA LEU A 20 -8.73 24.17 4.86
C LEU A 20 -8.25 23.28 3.71
N ALA A 21 -7.04 23.54 3.24
CA ALA A 21 -6.32 22.64 2.35
C ALA A 21 -5.32 21.78 3.14
N VAL A 22 -5.38 20.47 2.96
CA VAL A 22 -4.44 19.51 3.54
C VAL A 22 -3.72 18.77 2.41
N TRP A 23 -2.40 18.69 2.51
CA TRP A 23 -1.53 18.01 1.55
C TRP A 23 -0.66 16.97 2.27
N GLU A 24 -0.03 16.09 1.49
CA GLU A 24 0.57 14.80 1.91
C GLU A 24 -0.45 13.75 2.32
N SER A 25 -0.32 12.55 1.74
CA SER A 25 -1.19 11.41 2.06
C SER A 25 -1.20 11.10 3.57
N HIS A 26 -0.05 11.09 4.23
CA HIS A 26 0.05 10.74 5.66
C HIS A 26 -0.54 11.83 6.55
N SER A 27 -0.38 13.10 6.19
CA SER A 27 -1.00 14.22 6.90
C SER A 27 -2.53 14.24 6.70
N ILE A 28 -3.00 13.93 5.49
CA ILE A 28 -4.43 13.76 5.20
C ILE A 28 -5.02 12.63 6.05
N VAL A 29 -4.35 11.47 6.14
CA VAL A 29 -4.79 10.34 6.98
C VAL A 29 -4.89 10.77 8.45
N ARG A 30 -3.85 11.42 9.00
CA ARG A 30 -3.88 11.93 10.38
C ARG A 30 -4.99 12.94 10.60
N TYR A 31 -5.21 13.87 9.65
CA TYR A 31 -6.28 14.86 9.73
C TYR A 31 -7.67 14.22 9.77
N LEU A 32 -7.95 13.32 8.82
CA LEU A 32 -9.24 12.62 8.74
C LEU A 32 -9.49 11.76 9.96
N ALA A 33 -8.48 11.01 10.42
CA ALA A 33 -8.56 10.24 11.67
C ALA A 33 -8.84 11.16 12.86
N GLN A 34 -8.07 12.23 13.04
CA GLN A 34 -8.26 13.15 14.16
C GLN A 34 -9.65 13.82 14.17
N LYS A 35 -10.23 14.11 12.99
CA LYS A 35 -11.50 14.82 12.87
C LYS A 35 -12.72 13.89 12.94
N TYR A 36 -12.64 12.71 12.33
CA TYR A 36 -13.79 11.85 12.10
C TYR A 36 -13.70 10.48 12.79
N SER A 37 -12.49 9.99 13.09
CA SER A 37 -12.26 8.68 13.70
C SER A 37 -11.02 8.67 14.63
N PRO A 38 -11.04 9.41 15.76
CA PRO A 38 -9.88 9.51 16.65
C PRO A 38 -9.43 8.16 17.21
N GLU A 39 -10.32 7.17 17.25
CA GLU A 39 -10.03 5.80 17.64
C GLU A 39 -8.99 5.11 16.75
N LEU A 40 -8.76 5.58 15.51
CA LEU A 40 -7.68 5.08 14.65
C LEU A 40 -6.28 5.47 15.14
N HIS A 41 -6.19 6.36 16.14
CA HIS A 41 -4.97 6.62 16.92
C HIS A 41 -4.87 5.72 18.17
N LEU A 42 -5.70 4.69 18.27
CA LEU A 42 -5.81 3.77 19.42
C LEU A 42 -6.15 4.49 20.73
N ASN A 43 -6.94 5.55 20.64
CA ASN A 43 -7.51 6.32 21.78
C ASN A 43 -6.49 6.77 22.85
N SER A 44 -5.20 6.89 22.51
CA SER A 44 -4.14 7.20 23.48
C SER A 44 -2.93 7.85 22.80
N ILE A 45 -2.14 8.60 23.57
CA ILE A 45 -0.88 9.18 23.08
C ILE A 45 0.13 8.05 22.80
N GLU A 46 0.12 7.00 23.62
CA GLU A 46 0.91 5.79 23.44
C GLU A 46 0.51 5.07 22.14
N GLY A 47 -0.78 5.03 21.84
CA GLY A 47 -1.32 4.54 20.58
C GLY A 47 -0.81 5.30 19.37
N LEU A 48 -0.91 6.64 19.42
CA LEU A 48 -0.37 7.52 18.39
C LEU A 48 1.15 7.34 18.24
N ALA A 49 1.88 7.18 19.34
CA ALA A 49 3.32 6.94 19.36
C ALA A 49 3.71 5.57 18.78
N LYS A 50 2.84 4.56 18.86
CA LYS A 50 3.02 3.27 18.16
C LYS A 50 2.77 3.39 16.66
N CYS A 51 1.80 4.20 16.25
CA CYS A 51 1.40 4.29 14.84
C CYS A 51 2.31 5.22 14.01
N SER A 52 2.64 6.39 14.55
CA SER A 52 3.34 7.45 13.80
C SER A 52 4.69 7.02 13.23
N PRO A 53 5.54 6.24 13.95
CA PRO A 53 6.80 5.78 13.41
C PRO A 53 6.67 4.96 12.12
N TRP A 54 5.62 4.15 11.96
CA TRP A 54 5.37 3.39 10.72
C TRP A 54 5.11 4.31 9.54
N MET A 55 4.29 5.34 9.75
CA MET A 55 3.99 6.32 8.73
C MET A 55 5.26 7.06 8.29
N ASP A 56 6.08 7.50 9.24
CA ASP A 56 7.27 8.27 8.91
C ASP A 56 8.37 7.37 8.33
N TRP A 57 8.54 6.16 8.87
CA TRP A 57 9.47 5.17 8.35
C TRP A 57 9.16 4.84 6.88
N LEU A 58 7.89 4.68 6.51
CA LEU A 58 7.51 4.41 5.12
C LEU A 58 7.91 5.55 4.17
N LEU A 59 7.75 6.81 4.60
CA LEU A 59 8.18 7.99 3.83
C LEU A 59 9.70 8.02 3.61
N PHE A 60 10.49 7.68 4.64
CA PHE A 60 11.96 7.69 4.56
C PHE A 60 12.56 6.42 3.98
N SER A 61 11.80 5.32 3.97
CA SER A 61 12.29 4.03 3.49
C SER A 61 12.41 3.97 1.99
N ASN A 62 11.91 4.96 1.24
CA ASN A 62 12.03 5.01 -0.22
C ASN A 62 11.27 3.87 -0.94
N PHE A 63 10.12 3.45 -0.41
CA PHE A 63 9.22 2.51 -1.10
C PHE A 63 8.76 3.04 -2.46
N HIS A 64 8.49 4.35 -2.54
CA HIS A 64 7.96 4.99 -3.74
C HIS A 64 8.93 4.95 -4.92
N GLU A 65 10.22 5.24 -4.74
CA GLU A 65 11.18 5.24 -5.85
C GLU A 65 11.36 3.82 -6.42
N CYS A 66 11.54 2.82 -5.56
CA CYS A 66 11.61 1.41 -5.98
C CYS A 66 10.35 0.99 -6.77
N ASN A 67 9.17 1.38 -6.30
CA ASN A 67 7.93 1.06 -6.98
C ASN A 67 7.77 1.81 -8.31
N HIS A 68 8.12 3.10 -8.38
CA HIS A 68 8.01 3.90 -9.59
C HIS A 68 8.89 3.34 -10.72
N HIS A 69 10.12 2.95 -10.42
CA HIS A 69 10.99 2.30 -11.40
C HIS A 69 10.40 0.99 -11.93
N LEU A 70 9.83 0.16 -11.05
CA LEU A 70 9.18 -1.09 -11.47
C LEU A 70 7.96 -0.83 -12.36
N ILE A 71 7.09 0.12 -11.98
CA ILE A 71 5.91 0.47 -12.79
C ILE A 71 6.31 1.06 -14.14
N ASP A 72 7.26 1.99 -14.19
CA ASP A 72 7.68 2.60 -15.45
C ASP A 72 8.22 1.53 -16.42
N GLN A 73 9.09 0.65 -15.94
CA GLN A 73 9.68 -0.42 -16.75
C GLN A 73 8.65 -1.48 -17.19
N THR A 74 7.64 -1.79 -16.36
CA THR A 74 6.67 -2.84 -16.68
C THR A 74 5.46 -2.36 -17.46
N ALA A 75 4.96 -1.14 -17.18
CA ALA A 75 3.72 -0.62 -17.73
C ALA A 75 3.90 0.41 -18.86
N ARG A 76 5.08 1.05 -18.95
CA ARG A 76 5.32 2.15 -19.91
C ARG A 76 6.48 1.86 -20.88
N THR A 77 7.39 0.96 -20.52
CA THR A 77 8.51 0.55 -21.38
C THR A 77 8.18 -0.76 -22.09
N LEU A 78 8.43 -0.81 -23.41
CA LEU A 78 8.28 -2.03 -24.20
C LEU A 78 9.26 -3.11 -23.71
N PRO A 79 8.88 -4.41 -23.74
CA PRO A 79 9.70 -5.50 -23.20
C PRO A 79 11.17 -5.47 -23.64
N GLU A 80 11.44 -5.21 -24.91
CA GLU A 80 12.78 -5.16 -25.51
C GLU A 80 13.65 -3.97 -25.06
N HIS A 81 13.04 -2.96 -24.43
CA HIS A 81 13.72 -1.76 -23.93
C HIS A 81 13.82 -1.71 -22.40
N ARG A 82 13.33 -2.74 -21.70
CA ARG A 82 13.35 -2.80 -20.24
C ARG A 82 14.78 -2.86 -19.71
N ASP A 83 15.07 -2.08 -18.69
CA ASP A 83 16.33 -2.17 -17.94
C ASP A 83 16.19 -3.18 -16.80
N ILE A 84 16.52 -4.44 -17.12
CA ILE A 84 16.39 -5.58 -16.19
C ILE A 84 17.25 -5.40 -14.94
N ALA A 85 18.41 -4.74 -15.05
CA ALA A 85 19.29 -4.52 -13.91
C ALA A 85 18.65 -3.56 -12.90
N THR A 86 18.15 -2.41 -13.39
CA THR A 86 17.45 -1.42 -12.56
C THR A 86 16.18 -2.01 -11.94
N MET A 87 15.43 -2.83 -12.68
CA MET A 87 14.25 -3.53 -12.16
C MET A 87 14.62 -4.49 -11.03
N THR A 88 15.65 -5.30 -11.22
CA THR A 88 16.10 -6.30 -10.21
C THR A 88 16.57 -5.62 -8.93
N GLU A 89 17.33 -4.52 -9.04
CA GLU A 89 17.76 -3.72 -7.90
C GLU A 89 16.56 -3.11 -7.16
N SER A 90 15.64 -2.49 -7.90
CA SER A 90 14.43 -1.87 -7.35
C SER A 90 13.56 -2.90 -6.62
N TYR A 91 13.37 -4.09 -7.21
CA TYR A 91 12.61 -5.18 -6.61
C TYR A 91 13.27 -5.70 -5.33
N THR A 92 14.58 -5.96 -5.38
CA THR A 92 15.35 -6.43 -4.23
C THR A 92 15.26 -5.45 -3.05
N GLY A 93 15.41 -4.16 -3.34
CA GLY A 93 15.26 -3.11 -2.33
C GLY A 93 13.84 -3.07 -1.75
N TYR A 94 12.81 -3.11 -2.60
CA TYR A 94 11.42 -3.13 -2.14
C TYR A 94 11.15 -4.34 -1.22
N LEU A 95 11.62 -5.52 -1.63
CA LEU A 95 11.45 -6.76 -0.89
C LEU A 95 12.18 -6.76 0.46
N GLU A 96 13.38 -6.17 0.54
CA GLU A 96 14.10 -6.02 1.81
C GLU A 96 13.26 -5.25 2.85
N ARG A 97 12.54 -4.21 2.41
CA ARG A 97 11.70 -3.41 3.31
C ARG A 97 10.43 -4.16 3.71
N LEU A 98 9.82 -4.88 2.77
CA LEU A 98 8.67 -5.73 3.09
C LEU A 98 9.03 -6.87 4.03
N ARG A 99 10.24 -7.42 3.95
CA ARG A 99 10.71 -8.41 4.93
C ARG A 99 10.80 -7.83 6.35
N LYS A 100 11.07 -6.54 6.52
CA LYS A 100 11.02 -5.87 7.83
C LYS A 100 9.57 -5.75 8.32
N VAL A 101 8.64 -5.43 7.42
CA VAL A 101 7.20 -5.41 7.71
C VAL A 101 6.69 -6.81 8.07
N GLU A 102 7.06 -7.84 7.30
CA GLU A 102 6.77 -9.26 7.54
C GLU A 102 7.20 -9.70 8.94
N GLN A 103 8.47 -9.45 9.28
CA GLN A 103 9.04 -9.79 10.59
C GLN A 103 8.26 -9.13 11.73
N HIS A 104 7.94 -7.85 11.57
CA HIS A 104 7.16 -7.13 12.58
C HIS A 104 5.74 -7.68 12.70
N ILE A 105 5.05 -7.93 11.59
CA ILE A 105 3.69 -8.49 11.59
C ILE A 105 3.67 -9.86 12.30
N ALA A 106 4.73 -10.67 12.13
CA ALA A 106 4.85 -11.95 12.82
C ALA A 106 4.84 -11.84 14.36
N GLU A 107 5.19 -10.67 14.91
CA GLU A 107 5.18 -10.37 16.35
C GLU A 107 3.86 -9.73 16.82
N THR A 108 2.94 -9.46 15.89
CA THR A 108 1.63 -8.84 16.17
C THR A 108 0.49 -9.86 16.09
N THR A 109 -0.66 -9.49 16.63
CA THR A 109 -1.84 -10.36 16.73
C THR A 109 -2.80 -10.20 15.54
N ALA A 110 -3.12 -8.97 15.14
CA ALA A 110 -4.08 -8.70 14.07
C ALA A 110 -3.54 -7.74 13.00
N PHE A 111 -3.04 -6.59 13.44
CA PHE A 111 -2.65 -5.43 12.64
C PHE A 111 -1.26 -4.93 13.08
N LEU A 112 -0.69 -3.95 12.36
CA LEU A 112 0.69 -3.50 12.57
C LEU A 112 1.00 -3.07 14.00
N THR A 113 0.02 -2.58 14.74
CA THR A 113 0.24 -2.06 16.09
C THR A 113 -0.46 -2.87 17.17
N GLY A 114 -0.97 -4.07 16.85
CA GLY A 114 -1.63 -4.97 17.80
C GLY A 114 -2.98 -5.49 17.30
N ASP A 115 -3.99 -5.48 18.16
CA ASP A 115 -5.31 -6.07 17.87
C ASP A 115 -6.24 -5.15 17.06
N GLU A 116 -5.99 -3.85 17.09
CA GLU A 116 -6.86 -2.82 16.52
C GLU A 116 -6.27 -2.21 15.25
N PHE A 117 -7.12 -2.00 14.24
CA PHE A 117 -6.74 -1.32 13.00
C PHE A 117 -6.51 0.17 13.26
N SER A 118 -5.44 0.70 12.68
CA SER A 118 -4.96 2.05 12.98
C SER A 118 -4.57 2.84 11.72
N ILE A 119 -4.18 4.10 11.91
CA ILE A 119 -3.58 4.92 10.83
C ILE A 119 -2.29 4.32 10.25
N ALA A 120 -1.56 3.49 11.00
CA ALA A 120 -0.37 2.81 10.48
C ALA A 120 -0.76 1.78 9.41
N ASP A 121 -1.87 1.06 9.63
CA ASP A 121 -2.40 0.08 8.71
C ASP A 121 -2.94 0.69 7.41
N ILE A 122 -3.44 1.92 7.47
CA ILE A 122 -3.89 2.63 6.26
C ILE A 122 -2.70 2.85 5.30
N VAL A 123 -1.58 3.36 5.82
CA VAL A 123 -0.45 3.75 4.95
C VAL A 123 0.42 2.57 4.54
N VAL A 124 0.72 1.65 5.46
CA VAL A 124 1.49 0.44 5.13
C VAL A 124 0.63 -0.54 4.35
N GLY A 125 -0.66 -0.65 4.67
CA GLY A 125 -1.60 -1.48 3.92
C GLY A 125 -1.73 -1.07 2.45
N ALA A 126 -1.59 0.22 2.12
CA ALA A 126 -1.54 0.69 0.74
C ALA A 126 -0.29 0.17 -0.01
N GLU A 127 0.89 0.16 0.63
CA GLU A 127 2.12 -0.38 0.04
C GLU A 127 2.07 -1.92 -0.07
N VAL A 128 1.49 -2.60 0.92
CA VAL A 128 1.23 -4.03 0.89
C VAL A 128 0.25 -4.39 -0.23
N CYS A 129 -0.84 -3.62 -0.38
CA CYS A 129 -1.78 -3.79 -1.50
C CYS A 129 -1.06 -3.71 -2.84
N ARG A 130 -0.21 -2.70 -3.02
CA ARG A 130 0.54 -2.53 -4.26
C ARG A 130 1.48 -3.70 -4.53
N PHE A 131 2.18 -4.18 -3.52
CA PHE A 131 3.00 -5.40 -3.61
C PHE A 131 2.15 -6.61 -4.03
N SER A 132 1.10 -6.90 -3.27
CA SER A 132 0.30 -8.09 -3.45
C SER A 132 -0.45 -8.10 -4.79
N CYS A 133 -0.79 -6.93 -5.35
CA CYS A 133 -1.58 -6.83 -6.58
C CYS A 133 -0.71 -6.59 -7.81
N GLY A 134 0.14 -5.57 -7.78
CA GLY A 134 1.01 -5.22 -8.89
C GLY A 134 2.12 -6.23 -9.12
N MET A 135 2.76 -6.71 -8.05
CA MET A 135 3.90 -7.63 -8.18
C MET A 135 3.50 -9.04 -8.61
N THR A 136 2.31 -9.50 -8.26
CA THR A 136 1.80 -10.82 -8.70
C THR A 136 1.72 -10.90 -10.20
N ARG A 137 1.29 -9.81 -10.87
CA ARG A 137 1.26 -9.72 -12.32
C ARG A 137 2.67 -9.84 -12.91
N TRP A 138 3.65 -9.15 -12.34
CA TRP A 138 5.03 -9.17 -12.84
C TRP A 138 5.75 -10.49 -12.58
N ALA A 139 5.57 -11.08 -11.39
CA ALA A 139 6.14 -12.37 -11.03
C ALA A 139 5.56 -13.54 -11.85
N SER A 140 4.36 -13.36 -12.40
CA SER A 140 3.74 -14.31 -13.33
C SER A 140 4.21 -14.13 -14.78
N ASP A 141 4.94 -13.06 -15.09
CA ASP A 141 5.56 -12.85 -16.40
C ASP A 141 6.80 -13.74 -16.51
N SER A 142 6.69 -14.83 -17.26
CA SER A 142 7.76 -15.82 -17.45
C SER A 142 9.02 -15.24 -18.10
N GLU A 143 8.94 -14.03 -18.65
CA GLU A 143 10.06 -13.33 -19.28
C GLU A 143 11.00 -12.65 -18.26
N LEU A 144 10.65 -12.59 -16.98
CA LEU A 144 11.42 -11.91 -15.92
C LEU A 144 11.71 -12.84 -14.71
N PRO A 145 12.52 -13.90 -14.89
CA PRO A 145 12.76 -14.91 -13.85
C PRO A 145 13.44 -14.37 -12.59
N GLU A 146 14.09 -13.21 -12.64
CA GLU A 146 14.71 -12.53 -11.50
C GLU A 146 13.66 -11.89 -10.55
N LEU A 147 12.43 -11.69 -11.03
CA LEU A 147 11.37 -10.97 -10.32
C LEU A 147 10.28 -11.91 -9.80
N GLN A 148 10.68 -13.08 -9.29
CA GLN A 148 9.74 -14.02 -8.68
C GLN A 148 9.13 -13.46 -7.40
N ARG A 149 7.84 -13.74 -7.20
CA ARG A 149 7.12 -13.37 -5.99
C ARG A 149 7.79 -14.01 -4.78
N ALA A 150 8.13 -13.19 -3.80
CA ALA A 150 8.62 -13.69 -2.52
C ALA A 150 7.49 -14.26 -1.66
N GLU A 151 7.78 -15.34 -0.94
CA GLU A 151 6.89 -15.90 0.08
C GLU A 151 6.98 -15.05 1.36
N LEU A 152 5.88 -14.39 1.71
CA LEU A 152 5.74 -13.53 2.90
C LEU A 152 4.42 -13.88 3.61
N PRO A 153 4.35 -15.03 4.29
CA PRO A 153 3.09 -15.59 4.79
C PRO A 153 2.39 -14.73 5.84
N HIS A 154 3.12 -14.00 6.69
CA HIS A 154 2.51 -13.12 7.70
C HIS A 154 1.91 -11.87 7.05
N LEU A 155 2.57 -11.29 6.06
CA LEU A 155 2.12 -10.17 5.25
C LEU A 155 0.92 -10.59 4.38
N ASP A 156 0.93 -11.80 3.82
CA ASP A 156 -0.22 -12.32 3.10
C ASP A 156 -1.42 -12.54 4.04
N SER A 157 -1.20 -13.04 5.26
CA SER A 157 -2.24 -13.15 6.30
C SER A 157 -2.78 -11.78 6.72
N TYR A 158 -1.89 -10.82 6.94
CA TYR A 158 -2.25 -9.44 7.25
C TYR A 158 -3.05 -8.78 6.11
N PHE A 159 -2.63 -8.99 4.86
CA PHE A 159 -3.33 -8.44 3.70
C PHE A 159 -4.74 -9.01 3.57
N ARG A 160 -4.96 -10.30 3.83
CA ARG A 160 -6.31 -10.88 3.88
C ARG A 160 -7.20 -10.20 4.92
N LYS A 161 -6.66 -9.92 6.13
CA LYS A 161 -7.40 -9.17 7.16
C LYS A 161 -7.75 -7.74 6.70
N LEU A 162 -6.86 -7.08 5.96
CA LEU A 162 -7.16 -5.78 5.35
C LEU A 162 -8.30 -5.90 4.31
N GLN A 163 -8.25 -6.92 3.46
CA GLN A 163 -9.26 -7.20 2.45
C GLN A 163 -10.64 -7.51 3.05
N ASP A 164 -10.71 -7.96 4.30
CA ASP A 164 -11.98 -8.20 5.00
C ASP A 164 -12.69 -6.92 5.46
N ARG A 165 -11.99 -5.78 5.45
CA ARG A 165 -12.58 -4.50 5.84
C ARG A 165 -13.47 -3.96 4.71
N PRO A 166 -14.76 -3.64 4.97
CA PRO A 166 -15.66 -3.08 3.95
C PRO A 166 -15.08 -1.83 3.25
N ALA A 167 -14.46 -0.93 4.02
CA ALA A 167 -13.84 0.28 3.47
C ALA A 167 -12.67 -0.04 2.51
N PHE A 168 -11.87 -1.07 2.78
CA PHE A 168 -10.81 -1.50 1.87
C PHE A 168 -11.39 -2.12 0.59
N ARG A 169 -12.49 -2.88 0.72
CA ARG A 169 -13.21 -3.44 -0.42
C ARG A 169 -13.73 -2.36 -1.37
N GLU A 170 -14.33 -1.33 -0.81
CA GLU A 170 -14.90 -0.23 -1.58
C GLU A 170 -13.80 0.66 -2.19
N ALA A 171 -12.87 1.14 -1.37
CA ALA A 171 -11.92 2.19 -1.79
C ALA A 171 -10.66 1.65 -2.51
N CYS A 172 -10.25 0.42 -2.24
CA CYS A 172 -9.02 -0.15 -2.79
C CYS A 172 -9.29 -1.30 -3.76
N LEU A 173 -10.03 -2.34 -3.33
CA LEU A 173 -10.21 -3.56 -4.13
C LEU A 173 -10.90 -3.30 -5.47
N HIS A 174 -12.01 -2.56 -5.49
CA HIS A 174 -12.71 -2.26 -6.74
C HIS A 174 -11.82 -1.47 -7.70
N HIS A 175 -11.20 -0.40 -7.22
CA HIS A 175 -10.35 0.45 -8.04
C HIS A 175 -9.12 -0.28 -8.57
N GLU A 176 -8.45 -1.09 -7.73
CA GLU A 176 -7.28 -1.85 -8.15
C GLU A 176 -7.66 -2.93 -9.18
N ARG A 177 -8.81 -3.60 -9.01
CA ARG A 177 -9.31 -4.57 -10.00
C ARG A 177 -9.60 -3.90 -11.34
N GLU A 178 -10.23 -2.72 -11.35
CA GLU A 178 -10.43 -1.93 -12.57
C GLU A 178 -9.10 -1.55 -13.22
N HIS A 179 -8.14 -1.04 -12.44
CA HIS A 179 -6.82 -0.66 -12.92
C HIS A 179 -6.06 -1.84 -13.55
N GLN A 180 -6.17 -3.02 -12.92
CA GLN A 180 -5.55 -4.25 -13.37
C GLN A 180 -6.36 -4.98 -14.46
N GLN A 181 -7.50 -4.44 -14.89
CA GLN A 181 -8.41 -5.02 -15.89
C GLN A 181 -8.91 -6.42 -15.51
N MET A 182 -9.19 -6.64 -14.23
CA MET A 182 -9.74 -7.89 -13.70
C MET A 182 -11.28 -7.82 -13.63
N GLU A 183 -11.96 -8.97 -13.75
CA GLU A 183 -13.44 -9.09 -13.75
C GLU A 183 -14.09 -8.51 -12.48
N PRO A 184 -15.07 -7.58 -12.56
CA PRO A 184 -15.63 -6.92 -11.37
C PRO A 184 -16.20 -7.93 -10.36
N LEU A 185 -16.04 -7.61 -9.06
CA LEU A 185 -16.65 -8.43 -8.00
C LEU A 185 -18.16 -8.34 -8.08
N SER A 186 -18.87 -9.48 -8.05
CA SER A 186 -20.32 -9.43 -7.94
C SER A 186 -20.74 -8.93 -6.54
N ALA A 187 -21.96 -8.40 -6.42
CA ALA A 187 -22.43 -7.84 -5.15
C ALA A 187 -22.47 -8.93 -4.06
N GLY A 188 -21.57 -8.83 -3.08
CA GLY A 188 -21.43 -9.80 -1.99
C GLY A 188 -20.37 -10.88 -2.21
N GLU A 189 -19.68 -10.89 -3.35
CA GLU A 189 -18.52 -11.76 -3.55
C GLU A 189 -17.31 -11.30 -2.76
N VAL A 190 -16.64 -12.28 -2.15
CA VAL A 190 -15.32 -12.12 -1.53
C VAL A 190 -14.36 -12.89 -2.41
N GLN A 191 -13.77 -12.24 -3.41
CA GLN A 191 -12.55 -12.76 -4.02
C GLN A 191 -11.38 -11.92 -3.53
N PRO A 192 -10.41 -12.52 -2.83
CA PRO A 192 -9.17 -11.83 -2.51
C PRO A 192 -8.44 -11.46 -3.81
N LEU A 193 -7.71 -10.33 -3.82
CA LEU A 193 -6.80 -9.98 -4.94
C LEU A 193 -5.70 -11.03 -5.12
N LEU A 194 -5.46 -11.85 -4.10
CA LEU A 194 -4.62 -13.02 -4.16
C LEU A 194 -5.53 -14.26 -4.29
N PRO A 195 -5.28 -15.20 -5.21
CA PRO A 195 -6.05 -16.44 -5.26
C PRO A 195 -5.94 -17.25 -3.95
N GLU A 196 -6.98 -18.02 -3.62
CA GLU A 196 -6.94 -18.96 -2.50
C GLU A 196 -5.95 -20.11 -2.80
N GLY A 197 -5.11 -20.45 -1.82
CA GLY A 197 -4.26 -21.64 -1.90
C GLY A 197 -2.99 -21.52 -2.76
N LEU A 198 -2.30 -20.37 -2.70
CA LEU A 198 -0.89 -20.29 -3.12
C LEU A 198 0.01 -21.04 -2.13
#